data_AF-A0A9P6SPU7-F1
#
_entry.id   AF-A0A9P6SPU7-F1
#
_cell.length_a   1.000
_cell.length_b   1.000
_cell.length_c   1.000
_cell.angle_alpha   90.00
_cell.angle_beta   90.00
_cell.angle_gamma   90.00
#
_symmetry.space_group_name_H-M   'P 1'
#
loop_
_entity.id
_entity.type
_entity.pdbx_description
1 polymer ?
#
loop_
_entity_poly.entity_id
_entity_poly.type
_entity_poly.pdbx_seq_one_letter_code
_entity_poly.pdbx_strand_id
1 'polypeptide(L)'
;MGIVPTSDQFPLLVVLNPFSGKGQSSTAWNSIIVPALNKAGKSYKVIETQAQGQAQSYFVDHIKFIIQDQVQSLGIVNESAGSVDGTGSAVSPPISRPISATLQIMVLGGDGTVHEIINGILQGVKGTPFASDEFRPKVEFSIIPTGTGNAISTSLGITSVQDAVDRFLVGKTALLRVMGVSTRASLTSHWKEQVYTVVVNSFGLHCAIVYDSEEFRDLGNERFNKAATKNIENLKQYVGQLDLFGPVQSYDRKLRTLTTPDMGTTQGDHDDITVSLTGPFTYLLITKQASLEPGFTPTPLASTSDEWMDILAVQNAGQQDLLRMFDMMKVAGQHMEQEKVEYFKAKVVELETPTPGRLCIDGEFLEIQGGPEGRMRTLVPSYEINGPFDSYGIYYDNVGGSTLEAAFEVLKHQGRVVICGMISGYNASESYHVKNLVQILLKRLTVRDSTWRSLVKRSTAWLLNNQIIYKEDIMEGLENAPETFVGIFEGKNFGKAVVKIADL
;
A
#
# COMPACT_ATOMS: atom_id res chain seq x y z
N MET A 1 -2.01 -16.45 -24.52
CA MET A 1 -0.88 -17.33 -24.15
C MET A 1 0.13 -16.49 -23.42
N GLY A 2 0.25 -16.66 -22.11
CA GLY A 2 1.21 -15.90 -21.31
C GLY A 2 1.65 -16.79 -20.17
N ILE A 3 2.95 -17.06 -20.09
CA ILE A 3 3.55 -17.79 -18.97
C ILE A 3 3.32 -16.93 -17.72
N VAL A 4 2.50 -17.43 -16.79
CA VAL A 4 2.35 -16.85 -15.46
C VAL A 4 3.68 -17.09 -14.74
N PRO A 5 4.40 -16.04 -14.30
CA PRO A 5 5.68 -16.22 -13.64
C PRO A 5 5.49 -16.94 -12.33
N THR A 6 6.37 -17.91 -12.05
CA THR A 6 6.42 -18.52 -10.73
C THR A 6 7.52 -17.88 -9.86
N SER A 7 7.31 -17.70 -8.56
CA SER A 7 8.35 -17.17 -7.64
C SER A 7 9.58 -18.06 -7.58
N ASP A 8 9.40 -19.37 -7.76
CA ASP A 8 10.51 -20.33 -7.84
C ASP A 8 11.37 -20.11 -9.09
N GLN A 9 10.76 -19.66 -10.19
CA GLN A 9 11.48 -19.35 -11.44
C GLN A 9 12.01 -17.91 -11.47
N PHE A 10 11.28 -16.96 -10.89
CA PHE A 10 11.56 -15.53 -10.97
C PHE A 10 11.25 -14.82 -9.65
N PRO A 11 12.18 -14.81 -8.68
CA PRO A 11 12.00 -14.15 -7.39
C PRO A 11 11.95 -12.61 -7.51
N LEU A 12 12.45 -12.06 -8.63
CA LEU A 12 12.44 -10.62 -8.93
C LEU A 12 11.63 -10.32 -10.20
N LEU A 13 10.63 -9.44 -10.08
CA LEU A 13 10.00 -8.81 -11.24
C LEU A 13 10.71 -7.50 -11.56
N VAL A 14 11.13 -7.32 -12.81
CA VAL A 14 11.75 -6.07 -13.29
C VAL A 14 10.76 -5.39 -14.21
N VAL A 15 10.26 -4.22 -13.82
CA VAL A 15 9.43 -3.38 -14.70
C VAL A 15 10.34 -2.35 -15.38
N LEU A 16 10.47 -2.46 -16.69
CA LEU A 16 11.32 -1.60 -17.51
C LEU A 16 10.47 -0.69 -18.39
N ASN A 17 10.56 0.62 -18.18
CA ASN A 17 10.09 1.62 -19.12
C ASN A 17 11.26 2.09 -19.99
N PRO A 18 11.44 1.59 -21.22
CA PRO A 18 12.62 1.84 -22.05
C PRO A 18 12.74 3.29 -22.52
N PHE A 19 11.67 4.08 -22.40
CA PHE A 19 11.64 5.50 -22.79
C PHE A 19 11.97 6.45 -21.63
N SER A 20 12.01 5.94 -20.40
CA SER A 20 12.31 6.74 -19.21
C SER A 20 13.70 7.39 -19.31
N GLY A 21 13.77 8.68 -18.91
CA GLY A 21 15.00 9.46 -18.96
C GLY A 21 15.59 9.61 -20.36
N LYS A 22 14.75 9.66 -21.40
CA LYS A 22 15.19 9.68 -22.82
C LYS A 22 16.03 8.44 -23.20
N GLY A 23 15.66 7.26 -22.70
CA GLY A 23 16.36 6.00 -22.98
C GLY A 23 17.47 5.65 -21.98
N GLN A 24 17.63 6.43 -20.92
CA GLN A 24 18.59 6.14 -19.84
C GLN A 24 18.26 4.82 -19.13
N SER A 25 16.98 4.47 -18.99
CA SER A 25 16.57 3.18 -18.40
C SER A 25 17.10 1.98 -19.16
N SER A 26 16.98 1.97 -20.49
CA SER A 26 17.54 0.92 -21.36
C SER A 26 19.07 0.85 -21.28
N THR A 27 19.72 2.01 -21.17
CA THR A 27 21.18 2.09 -21.01
C THR A 27 21.61 1.53 -19.65
N ALA A 28 20.95 1.93 -18.57
CA ALA A 28 21.19 1.46 -17.21
C ALA A 28 20.93 -0.05 -17.07
N TRP A 29 19.85 -0.54 -17.71
CA TRP A 29 19.51 -1.95 -17.74
C TRP A 29 20.67 -2.79 -18.27
N ASN A 30 21.16 -2.46 -19.47
CA ASN A 30 22.19 -3.23 -20.15
C ASN A 30 23.59 -3.06 -19.55
N SER A 31 23.95 -1.84 -19.10
CA SER A 31 25.32 -1.53 -18.71
C SER A 31 25.60 -1.72 -17.21
N ILE A 32 24.59 -1.64 -16.34
CA ILE A 32 24.77 -1.69 -14.88
C ILE A 32 23.97 -2.84 -14.28
N ILE A 33 22.66 -2.90 -14.55
CA ILE A 33 21.74 -3.76 -13.79
C ILE A 33 21.89 -5.22 -14.17
N VAL A 34 21.85 -5.56 -15.46
CA VAL A 34 22.03 -6.95 -15.92
C VAL A 34 23.36 -7.54 -15.46
N PRO A 35 24.52 -6.86 -15.63
CA PRO A 35 25.79 -7.35 -15.07
C PRO A 35 25.76 -7.57 -13.56
N ALA A 36 25.13 -6.66 -12.80
CA ALA A 36 25.05 -6.76 -11.34
C ALA A 36 24.17 -7.94 -10.90
N LEU A 37 23.00 -8.13 -11.52
CA LEU A 37 22.10 -9.25 -11.23
C LEU A 37 22.73 -10.59 -11.58
N ASN A 38 23.40 -10.69 -12.74
CA ASN A 38 24.13 -11.88 -13.16
C ASN A 38 25.26 -12.23 -12.18
N LYS A 39 26.05 -11.23 -11.77
CA LYS A 39 27.12 -11.41 -10.79
C LYS A 39 26.58 -11.87 -9.42
N ALA A 40 25.40 -11.40 -9.05
CA ALA A 40 24.72 -11.78 -7.81
C ALA A 40 23.92 -13.10 -7.90
N GLY A 41 23.88 -13.74 -9.09
CA GLY A 41 23.10 -14.96 -9.31
C GLY A 41 21.58 -14.77 -9.13
N LYS A 42 21.06 -13.55 -9.35
CA LYS A 42 19.64 -13.23 -9.19
C LYS A 42 18.87 -13.57 -10.46
N SER A 43 17.93 -14.51 -10.40
CA SER A 43 16.95 -14.74 -11.45
C SER A 43 15.86 -13.67 -11.44
N TYR A 44 15.38 -13.29 -12.62
CA TYR A 44 14.40 -12.21 -12.78
C TYR A 44 13.55 -12.38 -14.03
N LYS A 45 12.36 -11.75 -14.04
CA LYS A 45 11.52 -11.61 -15.23
C LYS A 45 11.33 -10.13 -15.58
N VAL A 46 11.57 -9.79 -16.84
CA VAL A 46 11.38 -8.43 -17.34
C VAL A 46 9.95 -8.25 -17.85
N ILE A 47 9.32 -7.16 -17.42
CA ILE A 47 8.03 -6.63 -17.88
C ILE A 47 8.35 -5.29 -18.54
N GLU A 48 8.45 -5.29 -19.87
CA GLU A 48 8.75 -4.08 -20.63
C GLU A 48 7.45 -3.32 -20.98
N THR A 49 7.37 -2.05 -20.60
CA THR A 49 6.22 -1.18 -20.87
C THR A 49 6.46 -0.36 -22.14
N GLN A 50 5.46 -0.27 -23.00
CA GLN A 50 5.48 0.43 -24.28
C GLN A 50 4.74 1.78 -24.24
N ALA A 51 3.83 1.98 -23.28
CA ALA A 51 3.04 3.20 -23.14
C ALA A 51 2.67 3.49 -21.68
N GLN A 52 2.30 4.75 -21.40
CA GLN A 52 1.73 5.18 -20.11
C GLN A 52 0.49 4.35 -19.78
N GLY A 53 0.34 3.98 -18.50
CA GLY A 53 -0.74 3.15 -17.98
C GLY A 53 -0.57 1.65 -18.22
N GLN A 54 0.41 1.21 -19.02
CA GLN A 54 0.59 -0.22 -19.29
C GLN A 54 1.10 -0.98 -18.06
N ALA A 55 1.94 -0.37 -17.22
CA ALA A 55 2.37 -1.03 -15.98
C ALA A 55 1.16 -1.25 -15.06
N GLN A 56 0.30 -0.23 -14.93
CA GLN A 56 -0.92 -0.34 -14.14
C GLN A 56 -1.81 -1.48 -14.64
N SER A 57 -2.16 -1.49 -15.93
CA SER A 57 -2.98 -2.55 -16.53
C SER A 57 -2.37 -3.94 -16.34
N TYR A 58 -1.05 -4.07 -16.51
CA TYR A 58 -0.36 -5.34 -16.26
C TYR A 58 -0.61 -5.85 -14.84
N PHE A 59 -0.41 -5.02 -13.82
CA PHE A 59 -0.60 -5.43 -12.43
C PHE A 59 -2.07 -5.64 -12.08
N VAL A 60 -3.00 -4.86 -12.63
CA VAL A 60 -4.45 -5.12 -12.46
C VAL A 60 -4.80 -6.54 -12.90
N ASP A 61 -4.32 -6.95 -14.07
CA ASP A 61 -4.68 -8.23 -14.68
C ASP A 61 -3.93 -9.42 -14.07
N HIS A 62 -2.69 -9.22 -13.62
CA HIS A 62 -1.78 -10.31 -13.30
C HIS A 62 -1.46 -10.47 -11.81
N ILE A 63 -1.64 -9.44 -10.97
CA ILE A 63 -1.17 -9.48 -9.57
C ILE A 63 -1.78 -10.64 -8.78
N LYS A 64 -3.06 -10.97 -9.02
CA LYS A 64 -3.72 -12.10 -8.35
C LYS A 64 -2.99 -13.41 -8.60
N PHE A 65 -2.64 -13.67 -9.87
CA PHE A 65 -1.95 -14.89 -10.27
C PHE A 65 -0.50 -14.91 -9.76
N ILE A 66 0.18 -13.77 -9.81
CA ILE A 66 1.54 -13.61 -9.27
C ILE A 66 1.53 -13.99 -7.78
N ILE A 67 0.64 -13.41 -6.99
CA ILE A 67 0.56 -13.67 -5.54
C ILE A 67 0.14 -15.12 -5.26
N GLN A 68 -0.83 -15.65 -6.00
CA GLN A 68 -1.25 -17.05 -5.85
C GLN A 68 -0.10 -18.01 -6.07
N ASP A 69 0.69 -17.79 -7.12
CA ASP A 69 1.87 -18.60 -7.38
C ASP A 69 2.92 -18.44 -6.28
N GLN A 70 3.18 -17.20 -5.82
CA GLN A 70 4.08 -16.96 -4.71
C GLN A 70 3.69 -17.76 -3.47
N VAL A 71 2.42 -17.76 -3.10
CA VAL A 71 1.93 -18.55 -1.96
C VAL A 71 2.07 -20.06 -2.19
N GLN A 72 1.89 -20.55 -3.42
CA GLN A 72 2.05 -21.97 -3.76
C GLN A 72 3.52 -22.43 -3.69
N SER A 73 4.45 -21.62 -4.17
CA SER A 73 5.90 -21.90 -4.17
C SER A 73 6.52 -22.07 -2.78
N LEU A 74 5.99 -21.36 -1.78
CA LEU A 74 6.52 -21.33 -0.42
C LEU A 74 6.26 -22.62 0.37
N GLY A 75 5.74 -23.65 -0.29
CA GLY A 75 5.70 -24.99 0.30
C GLY A 75 4.73 -25.11 1.46
N ILE A 76 3.46 -24.66 1.30
CA ILE A 76 2.37 -25.44 1.92
C ILE A 76 2.23 -26.74 1.10
N VAL A 77 3.29 -27.54 1.16
CA VAL A 77 3.51 -28.83 0.54
C VAL A 77 4.24 -29.62 1.63
N ASN A 78 3.60 -30.67 2.14
CA ASN A 78 4.19 -31.54 3.17
C ASN A 78 5.53 -32.09 2.66
N GLU A 79 6.63 -31.69 3.28
CA GLU A 79 7.87 -32.45 3.17
C GLU A 79 7.70 -33.76 3.95
N SER A 80 7.52 -34.86 3.23
CA SER A 80 7.92 -36.17 3.72
C SER A 80 8.40 -37.04 2.56
N ALA A 81 9.65 -36.82 2.14
CA ALA A 81 10.44 -37.78 1.40
C ALA A 81 11.83 -37.85 2.03
N GLY A 82 12.13 -38.93 2.78
CA GLY A 82 13.48 -39.18 3.28
C GLY A 82 13.60 -40.12 4.47
N SER A 83 13.77 -41.42 4.16
CA SER A 83 14.43 -42.49 4.93
C SER A 83 14.06 -42.73 6.41
N VAL A 84 13.43 -43.88 6.64
CA VAL A 84 13.36 -44.56 7.93
C VAL A 84 14.73 -45.18 8.22
N ASP A 85 15.38 -44.73 9.28
CA ASP A 85 16.30 -45.58 10.05
C ASP A 85 15.85 -45.60 11.51
N GLY A 86 15.81 -46.81 12.06
CA GLY A 86 15.13 -47.13 13.30
C GLY A 86 15.82 -46.57 14.55
N THR A 87 14.98 -46.36 15.56
CA THR A 87 15.25 -46.04 16.98
C THR A 87 15.22 -44.55 17.37
N GLY A 88 14.15 -44.18 18.07
CA GLY A 88 14.20 -43.25 19.21
C GLY A 88 14.03 -41.75 18.93
N SER A 89 12.78 -41.29 19.08
CA SER A 89 12.40 -39.90 19.44
C SER A 89 12.87 -38.76 18.50
N ALA A 90 12.07 -38.48 17.47
CA ALA A 90 12.12 -37.20 16.77
C ALA A 90 11.08 -36.26 17.38
N VAL A 91 11.54 -35.30 18.19
CA VAL A 91 10.76 -34.11 18.52
C VAL A 91 10.76 -33.24 17.27
N SER A 92 9.62 -33.15 16.58
CA SER A 92 9.43 -32.17 15.49
C SER A 92 9.65 -30.76 16.06
N PRO A 93 10.51 -29.92 15.48
CA PRO A 93 10.65 -28.55 15.95
C PRO A 93 9.32 -27.82 15.74
N PRO A 94 8.96 -26.85 16.62
CA PRO A 94 7.80 -26.00 16.39
C PRO A 94 8.01 -25.27 15.06
N ILE A 95 6.97 -25.24 14.23
CA ILE A 95 6.93 -24.47 12.97
C ILE A 95 7.30 -23.02 13.31
N SER A 96 8.57 -22.68 13.09
CA SER A 96 9.11 -21.38 13.45
C SER A 96 8.93 -20.43 12.27
N ARG A 97 7.98 -19.49 12.46
CA ARG A 97 7.65 -18.31 11.65
C ARG A 97 6.68 -18.54 10.48
N PRO A 98 5.64 -17.71 10.35
CA PRO A 98 4.90 -17.63 9.09
C PRO A 98 5.87 -17.16 8.00
N ILE A 99 6.01 -17.95 6.94
CA ILE A 99 6.79 -17.56 5.76
C ILE A 99 5.99 -16.45 5.07
N SER A 100 6.38 -15.20 5.31
CA SER A 100 5.77 -14.05 4.64
C SER A 100 6.26 -14.01 3.20
N ALA A 101 5.37 -14.31 2.25
CA ALA A 101 5.64 -14.13 0.83
C ALA A 101 6.02 -12.67 0.55
N THR A 102 7.25 -12.45 0.06
CA THR A 102 7.73 -11.14 -0.33
C THR A 102 7.80 -11.05 -1.85
N LEU A 103 7.03 -10.13 -2.43
CA LEU A 103 7.08 -9.79 -3.84
C LEU A 103 8.12 -8.71 -4.07
N GLN A 104 9.23 -9.04 -4.73
CA GLN A 104 10.27 -8.07 -5.07
C GLN A 104 10.02 -7.51 -6.47
N ILE A 105 9.92 -6.18 -6.56
CA ILE A 105 9.72 -5.46 -7.82
C ILE A 105 10.81 -4.41 -7.98
N MET A 106 11.64 -4.56 -9.01
CA MET A 106 12.60 -3.54 -9.42
C MET A 106 11.99 -2.69 -10.52
N VAL A 107 12.00 -1.36 -10.35
CA VAL A 107 11.37 -0.40 -11.26
C VAL A 107 12.46 0.44 -11.92
N LEU A 108 12.59 0.31 -13.24
CA LEU A 108 13.42 1.17 -14.08
C LEU A 108 12.50 2.18 -14.76
N GLY A 109 12.22 3.26 -14.06
CA GLY A 109 11.29 4.30 -14.49
C GLY A 109 11.44 5.58 -13.68
N GLY A 110 10.49 6.49 -13.86
CA GLY A 110 10.32 7.64 -12.96
C GLY A 110 9.22 7.37 -11.94
N ASP A 111 8.87 8.39 -11.15
CA ASP A 111 7.84 8.26 -10.12
C ASP A 111 6.47 7.83 -10.68
N GLY A 112 6.13 8.25 -11.90
CA GLY A 112 4.90 7.82 -12.58
C GLY A 112 4.83 6.30 -12.83
N THR A 113 5.96 5.64 -13.13
CA THR A 113 5.99 4.17 -13.28
C THR A 113 5.77 3.49 -11.93
N VAL A 114 6.32 4.04 -10.84
CA VAL A 114 6.05 3.53 -9.48
C VAL A 114 4.58 3.71 -9.11
N HIS A 115 4.01 4.88 -9.42
CA HIS A 115 2.59 5.18 -9.23
C HIS A 115 1.68 4.19 -9.95
N GLU A 116 1.95 3.90 -11.22
CA GLU A 116 1.19 2.94 -12.02
C GLU A 116 1.21 1.54 -11.39
N ILE A 117 2.38 1.06 -10.96
CA ILE A 117 2.52 -0.28 -10.37
C ILE A 117 1.74 -0.38 -9.06
N ILE A 118 1.87 0.62 -8.18
CA ILE A 118 1.18 0.65 -6.88
C ILE A 118 -0.33 0.64 -7.08
N ASN A 119 -0.85 1.53 -7.94
CA ASN A 119 -2.28 1.56 -8.23
C ASN A 119 -2.75 0.27 -8.90
N GLY A 120 -1.95 -0.31 -9.81
CA GLY A 120 -2.26 -1.58 -10.47
C GLY A 120 -2.35 -2.75 -9.48
N ILE A 121 -1.42 -2.83 -8.53
CA ILE A 121 -1.45 -3.83 -7.46
C ILE A 121 -2.69 -3.62 -6.59
N LEU A 122 -2.93 -2.41 -6.07
CA LEU A 122 -4.03 -2.12 -5.14
C LEU A 122 -5.41 -2.32 -5.79
N GLN A 123 -5.56 -1.96 -7.07
CA GLN A 123 -6.77 -2.22 -7.84
C GLN A 123 -6.91 -3.71 -8.16
N GLY A 124 -5.83 -4.37 -8.57
CA GLY A 124 -5.82 -5.78 -8.93
C GLY A 124 -6.14 -6.70 -7.75
N VAL A 125 -5.71 -6.37 -6.53
CA VAL A 125 -6.06 -7.17 -5.33
C VAL A 125 -7.45 -6.87 -4.79
N LYS A 126 -8.11 -5.79 -5.22
CA LYS A 126 -9.42 -5.37 -4.71
C LYS A 126 -10.46 -6.48 -4.85
N GLY A 127 -11.21 -6.72 -3.77
CA GLY A 127 -12.24 -7.77 -3.72
C GLY A 127 -11.69 -9.20 -3.62
N THR A 128 -10.38 -9.38 -3.41
CA THR A 128 -9.75 -10.68 -3.14
C THR A 128 -9.29 -10.78 -1.69
N PRO A 129 -8.98 -11.99 -1.18
CA PRO A 129 -8.34 -12.16 0.13
C PRO A 129 -7.00 -11.41 0.24
N PHE A 130 -6.27 -11.21 -0.87
CA PHE A 130 -5.01 -10.47 -0.90
C PHE A 130 -5.18 -8.96 -0.71
N ALA A 131 -6.42 -8.47 -0.79
CA ALA A 131 -6.71 -7.12 -0.37
C ALA A 131 -6.35 -7.01 1.11
N SER A 132 -6.92 -7.85 1.98
CA SER A 132 -6.73 -7.78 3.44
C SER A 132 -5.29 -8.03 3.87
N ASP A 133 -4.80 -7.35 4.91
CA ASP A 133 -3.41 -7.47 5.35
C ASP A 133 -3.05 -8.86 5.87
N GLU A 134 -4.05 -9.66 6.22
CA GLU A 134 -3.89 -11.06 6.62
C GLU A 134 -3.23 -11.93 5.53
N PHE A 135 -3.44 -11.59 4.25
CA PHE A 135 -2.90 -12.32 3.10
C PHE A 135 -2.22 -11.40 2.08
N ARG A 136 -2.03 -10.12 2.41
CA ARG A 136 -1.31 -9.20 1.52
C ARG A 136 0.18 -9.56 1.57
N PRO A 137 0.79 -9.96 0.45
CA PRO A 137 2.22 -10.20 0.42
C PRO A 137 2.95 -8.90 0.68
N LYS A 138 4.09 -8.99 1.38
CA LYS A 138 4.99 -7.86 1.52
C LYS A 138 5.49 -7.50 0.12
N VAL A 139 5.29 -6.26 -0.33
CA VAL A 139 5.84 -5.81 -1.62
C VAL A 139 7.08 -4.95 -1.34
N GLU A 140 8.20 -5.35 -1.91
CA GLU A 140 9.46 -4.60 -1.84
C GLU A 140 9.76 -3.95 -3.18
N PHE A 141 9.78 -2.62 -3.20
CA PHE A 141 10.14 -1.84 -4.37
C PHE A 141 11.62 -1.48 -4.36
N SER A 142 12.31 -1.81 -5.45
CA SER A 142 13.67 -1.32 -5.74
C SER A 142 13.59 -0.28 -6.86
N ILE A 143 13.62 0.99 -6.49
CA ILE A 143 13.40 2.10 -7.42
C ILE A 143 14.75 2.53 -7.99
N ILE A 144 14.91 2.40 -9.31
CA ILE A 144 16.10 2.85 -10.02
C ILE A 144 15.79 4.24 -10.62
N PRO A 145 16.56 5.30 -10.27
CA PRO A 145 16.26 6.67 -10.67
C PRO A 145 16.65 6.93 -12.14
N THR A 146 15.81 6.47 -13.07
CA THR A 146 16.01 6.69 -14.52
C THR A 146 15.04 7.72 -15.09
N GLY A 147 14.13 8.26 -14.30
CA GLY A 147 13.22 9.34 -14.71
C GLY A 147 13.85 10.74 -14.61
N THR A 148 13.07 11.76 -14.94
CA THR A 148 13.48 13.17 -14.79
C THR A 148 13.32 13.65 -13.34
N GLY A 149 12.14 13.44 -12.74
CA GLY A 149 11.79 13.97 -11.41
C GLY A 149 12.41 13.16 -10.28
N ASN A 150 12.22 11.84 -10.26
CA ASN A 150 12.80 10.92 -9.27
C ASN A 150 12.60 11.40 -7.81
N ALA A 151 11.44 11.97 -7.50
CA ALA A 151 11.10 12.51 -6.19
C ALA A 151 11.32 11.49 -5.07
N ILE A 152 10.87 10.25 -5.31
CA ILE A 152 10.97 9.16 -4.33
C ILE A 152 12.44 8.79 -4.10
N SER A 153 13.21 8.64 -5.18
CA SER A 153 14.63 8.27 -5.08
C SER A 153 15.45 9.36 -4.39
N THR A 154 15.23 10.62 -4.76
CA THR A 154 15.92 11.78 -4.18
C THR A 154 15.60 11.93 -2.70
N SER A 155 14.33 11.74 -2.31
CA SER A 155 13.91 11.79 -0.90
C SER A 155 14.45 10.62 -0.06
N LEU A 156 14.71 9.46 -0.67
CA LEU A 156 15.41 8.33 -0.04
C LEU A 156 16.95 8.50 -0.05
N GLY A 157 17.44 9.64 -0.56
CA GLY A 157 18.86 9.91 -0.71
C GLY A 157 19.56 8.98 -1.70
N ILE A 158 18.83 8.42 -2.67
CA ILE A 158 19.39 7.63 -3.77
C ILE A 158 19.93 8.60 -4.82
N THR A 159 21.24 8.55 -5.03
CA THR A 159 21.98 9.57 -5.79
C THR A 159 22.31 9.16 -7.22
N SER A 160 22.28 7.86 -7.52
CA SER A 160 22.59 7.34 -8.84
C SER A 160 21.97 5.95 -9.05
N VAL A 161 21.98 5.49 -10.31
CA VAL A 161 21.61 4.11 -10.66
C VAL A 161 22.49 3.09 -9.91
N GLN A 162 23.80 3.34 -9.80
CA GLN A 162 24.71 2.44 -9.10
C GLN A 162 24.38 2.37 -7.60
N ASP A 163 24.15 3.52 -6.96
CA ASP A 163 23.74 3.59 -5.55
C ASP A 163 22.43 2.81 -5.31
N ALA A 164 21.46 2.92 -6.22
CA ALA A 164 20.21 2.16 -6.14
C ALA A 164 20.45 0.64 -6.21
N VAL A 165 21.30 0.19 -7.15
CA VAL A 165 21.65 -1.23 -7.32
C VAL A 165 22.42 -1.76 -6.12
N ASP A 166 23.38 -1.00 -5.60
CA ASP A 166 24.16 -1.40 -4.42
C ASP A 166 23.26 -1.56 -3.19
N ARG A 167 22.32 -0.64 -2.97
CA ARG A 167 21.32 -0.74 -1.88
C ARG A 167 20.42 -1.96 -2.03
N PHE A 168 19.98 -2.25 -3.26
CA PHE A 168 19.20 -3.46 -3.56
C PHE A 168 19.98 -4.73 -3.20
N LEU A 169 21.24 -4.83 -3.64
CA LEU A 169 22.08 -6.02 -3.38
C LEU A 169 22.39 -6.20 -1.89
N VAL A 170 22.53 -5.12 -1.14
CA VAL A 170 22.72 -5.15 0.32
C VAL A 170 21.42 -5.50 1.07
N GLY A 171 20.25 -5.31 0.46
CA GLY A 171 18.95 -5.55 1.09
C GLY A 171 18.51 -4.45 2.06
N LYS A 172 18.99 -3.21 1.86
CA LYS A 172 18.56 -2.08 2.69
C LYS A 172 17.14 -1.66 2.31
N THR A 173 16.19 -1.85 3.23
CA THR A 173 14.77 -1.50 3.01
C THR A 173 14.33 -0.35 3.90
N ALA A 174 13.35 0.40 3.43
CA ALA A 174 12.65 1.44 4.19
C ALA A 174 11.15 1.36 3.88
N LEU A 175 10.32 1.76 4.84
CA LEU A 175 8.88 1.81 4.60
C LEU A 175 8.56 2.95 3.62
N LEU A 176 7.77 2.65 2.60
CA LEU A 176 7.17 3.63 1.70
C LEU A 176 5.68 3.66 1.99
N ARG A 177 5.19 4.70 2.68
CA ARG A 177 3.75 4.86 2.85
C ARG A 177 3.14 5.57 1.65
N VAL A 178 1.93 5.14 1.30
CA VAL A 178 1.11 5.74 0.25
C VAL A 178 0.12 6.72 0.89
N MET A 179 -0.36 7.69 0.13
CA MET A 179 -1.49 8.54 0.51
C MET A 179 -2.71 8.13 -0.33
N GLY A 180 -3.84 7.89 0.32
CA GLY A 180 -5.12 7.63 -0.33
C GLY A 180 -5.88 8.93 -0.55
N VAL A 181 -6.37 9.15 -1.77
CA VAL A 181 -7.23 10.28 -2.13
C VAL A 181 -8.64 9.76 -2.43
N SER A 182 -9.59 10.25 -1.66
CA SER A 182 -10.98 9.81 -1.66
C SER A 182 -11.94 10.95 -1.96
N THR A 183 -13.03 10.62 -2.66
CA THR A 183 -14.19 11.49 -2.87
C THR A 183 -15.39 10.92 -2.13
N ARG A 184 -16.47 11.69 -2.00
CA ARG A 184 -17.78 11.19 -1.56
C ARG A 184 -18.85 11.68 -2.52
N ALA A 185 -19.92 10.91 -2.71
CA ALA A 185 -21.01 11.27 -3.62
C ALA A 185 -22.00 12.25 -2.99
N SER A 186 -22.11 12.26 -1.67
CA SER A 186 -22.90 13.17 -0.85
C SER A 186 -22.27 13.29 0.55
N LEU A 187 -22.69 14.28 1.33
CA LEU A 187 -22.24 14.49 2.71
C LEU A 187 -22.45 13.28 3.63
N THR A 188 -23.46 12.45 3.34
CA THR A 188 -23.81 11.26 4.13
C THR A 188 -23.22 9.97 3.57
N SER A 189 -22.65 10.00 2.37
CA SER A 189 -22.04 8.83 1.74
C SER A 189 -20.65 8.53 2.31
N HIS A 190 -20.26 7.27 2.30
CA HIS A 190 -18.89 6.88 2.66
C HIS A 190 -17.88 7.41 1.65
N TRP A 191 -16.70 7.76 2.16
CA TRP A 191 -15.54 8.06 1.34
C TRP A 191 -15.21 6.88 0.44
N LYS A 192 -15.08 7.16 -0.86
CA LYS A 192 -14.70 6.22 -1.88
C LYS A 192 -13.31 6.60 -2.38
N GLU A 193 -12.34 5.75 -2.07
CA GLU A 193 -10.98 5.87 -2.58
C GLU A 193 -10.98 5.88 -4.10
N GLN A 194 -10.37 6.92 -4.67
CA GLN A 194 -10.23 7.09 -6.10
C GLN A 194 -8.85 6.63 -6.56
N VAL A 195 -7.80 7.06 -5.87
CA VAL A 195 -6.41 6.88 -6.30
C VAL A 195 -5.46 6.90 -5.10
N TYR A 196 -4.35 6.19 -5.23
CA TYR A 196 -3.23 6.27 -4.30
C TYR A 196 -2.09 7.09 -4.93
N THR A 197 -1.48 7.97 -4.15
CA THR A 197 -0.30 8.75 -4.54
C THR A 197 0.88 8.45 -3.63
N VAL A 198 2.07 8.49 -4.22
CA VAL A 198 3.34 8.32 -3.50
C VAL A 198 4.21 9.56 -3.52
N VAL A 199 3.96 10.50 -4.43
CA VAL A 199 4.76 11.73 -4.55
C VAL A 199 4.01 12.90 -3.96
N VAL A 200 3.00 13.40 -4.65
CA VAL A 200 2.42 14.71 -4.35
C VAL A 200 0.94 14.76 -4.70
N ASN A 201 0.18 15.36 -3.80
CA ASN A 201 -1.15 15.86 -4.04
C ASN A 201 -1.12 17.40 -3.91
N SER A 202 -1.59 18.14 -4.91
CA SER A 202 -1.35 19.58 -5.00
C SER A 202 -2.52 20.38 -5.58
N PHE A 203 -2.62 21.62 -5.12
CA PHE A 203 -3.63 22.60 -5.53
C PHE A 203 -2.99 23.98 -5.75
N GLY A 204 -3.64 24.83 -6.55
CA GLY A 204 -3.15 26.15 -6.91
C GLY A 204 -2.03 26.13 -7.95
N LEU A 205 -0.99 26.95 -7.75
CA LEU A 205 0.05 27.18 -8.75
C LEU A 205 0.77 25.89 -9.20
N HIS A 206 1.11 24.96 -8.30
CA HIS A 206 1.73 23.69 -8.71
C HIS A 206 0.85 22.91 -9.69
N CYS A 207 -0.43 22.73 -9.33
CA CYS A 207 -1.40 22.04 -10.18
C CYS A 207 -1.56 22.76 -11.54
N ALA A 208 -1.58 24.09 -11.55
CA ALA A 208 -1.70 24.87 -12.77
C ALA A 208 -0.46 24.75 -13.67
N ILE A 209 0.74 24.75 -13.09
CA ILE A 209 1.99 24.53 -13.84
C ILE A 209 1.99 23.15 -14.50
N VAL A 210 1.66 22.10 -13.74
CA VAL A 210 1.64 20.73 -14.28
C VAL A 210 0.60 20.62 -15.40
N TYR A 211 -0.60 21.17 -15.20
CA TYR A 211 -1.68 21.17 -16.20
C TYR A 211 -1.30 21.95 -17.47
N ASP A 212 -0.84 23.19 -17.34
CA ASP A 212 -0.50 24.03 -18.49
C ASP A 212 0.76 23.54 -19.22
N SER A 213 1.61 22.74 -18.55
CA SER A 213 2.78 22.14 -19.18
C SER A 213 2.42 21.16 -20.30
N GLU A 214 1.19 20.63 -20.29
CA GLU A 214 0.67 19.73 -21.31
C GLU A 214 0.53 20.42 -22.67
N GLU A 215 0.32 21.76 -22.71
CA GLU A 215 0.35 22.56 -23.95
C GLU A 215 1.73 22.59 -24.61
N PHE A 216 2.79 22.26 -23.84
CA PHE A 216 4.18 22.36 -24.27
C PHE A 216 4.88 21.00 -24.33
N ARG A 217 4.13 19.90 -24.52
CA ARG A 217 4.68 18.53 -24.57
C ARG A 217 5.90 18.38 -25.49
N ASP A 218 5.92 19.09 -26.62
CA ASP A 218 7.02 19.05 -27.60
C ASP A 218 8.38 19.53 -27.03
N LEU A 219 8.39 20.27 -25.92
CA LEU A 219 9.61 20.77 -25.27
C LEU A 219 10.25 19.75 -24.30
N GLY A 220 9.64 18.58 -24.11
CA GLY A 220 10.11 17.61 -23.11
C GLY A 220 10.09 18.23 -21.70
N ASN A 221 11.14 18.03 -20.90
CA ASN A 221 11.19 18.51 -19.51
C ASN A 221 11.13 20.05 -19.38
N GLU A 222 11.57 20.80 -20.39
CA GLU A 222 11.52 22.27 -20.39
C GLU A 222 10.08 22.81 -20.39
N ARG A 223 9.09 21.95 -20.66
CA ARG A 223 7.66 22.30 -20.60
C ARG A 223 7.24 22.87 -19.25
N PHE A 224 7.80 22.33 -18.16
CA PHE A 224 7.48 22.78 -16.80
C PHE A 224 8.05 24.17 -16.52
N ASN A 225 9.26 24.46 -16.97
CA ASN A 225 9.86 25.81 -16.86
C ASN A 225 9.04 26.85 -17.64
N LYS A 226 8.60 26.50 -18.84
CA LYS A 226 7.77 27.37 -19.67
C LYS A 226 6.38 27.61 -19.04
N ALA A 227 5.74 26.55 -18.55
CA ALA A 227 4.46 26.65 -17.86
C ALA A 227 4.57 27.44 -16.54
N ALA A 228 5.65 27.24 -15.79
CA ALA A 228 5.96 28.01 -14.59
C ALA A 228 6.09 29.50 -14.88
N THR A 229 6.85 29.87 -15.92
CA THR A 229 7.00 31.27 -16.33
C THR A 229 5.64 31.89 -16.68
N LYS A 230 4.85 31.24 -17.55
CA LYS A 230 3.50 31.68 -17.95
C LYS A 230 2.57 31.88 -16.74
N ASN A 231 2.59 30.94 -15.79
CA ASN A 231 1.73 30.97 -14.61
C ASN A 231 2.19 31.99 -13.56
N ILE A 232 3.50 32.20 -13.39
CA ILE A 232 4.02 33.22 -12.48
C ILE A 232 3.71 34.61 -13.05
N GLU A 233 3.93 34.85 -14.34
CA GLU A 233 3.60 36.13 -15.01
C GLU A 233 2.11 36.48 -14.89
N ASN A 234 1.23 35.47 -14.92
CA ASN A 234 -0.22 35.61 -14.79
C ASN A 234 -0.73 34.98 -13.48
N LEU A 235 -0.06 35.30 -12.36
CA LEU A 235 -0.29 34.62 -11.09
C LEU A 235 -1.74 34.73 -10.62
N LYS A 236 -2.34 33.55 -10.38
CA LYS A 236 -3.69 33.41 -9.82
C LYS A 236 -3.63 33.06 -8.34
N GLN A 237 -4.70 33.43 -7.65
CA GLN A 237 -4.96 33.08 -6.26
C GLN A 237 -6.17 32.16 -6.23
N TYR A 238 -6.08 31.07 -5.49
CA TYR A 238 -7.05 29.97 -5.55
C TYR A 238 -7.79 29.87 -4.23
N VAL A 239 -9.10 30.12 -4.26
CA VAL A 239 -9.94 30.04 -3.07
C VAL A 239 -10.22 28.58 -2.73
N GLY A 240 -10.02 28.22 -1.48
CA GLY A 240 -10.34 26.90 -0.93
C GLY A 240 -10.32 26.93 0.59
N GLN A 241 -10.85 25.88 1.19
CA GLN A 241 -10.82 25.60 2.62
C GLN A 241 -10.04 24.30 2.83
N LEU A 242 -8.98 24.36 3.62
CA LEU A 242 -8.15 23.21 3.98
C LEU A 242 -8.33 22.90 5.47
N ASP A 243 -8.87 21.73 5.76
CA ASP A 243 -9.11 21.27 7.13
C ASP A 243 -8.18 20.09 7.45
N LEU A 244 -7.47 20.17 8.58
CA LEU A 244 -6.54 19.16 9.08
C LEU A 244 -7.15 18.48 10.31
N PHE A 245 -7.16 17.15 10.33
CA PHE A 245 -7.84 16.36 11.37
C PHE A 245 -6.88 15.52 12.21
N GLY A 246 -7.31 15.20 13.44
CA GLY A 246 -6.55 14.40 14.41
C GLY A 246 -5.39 15.18 15.03
N PRO A 247 -4.35 14.52 15.59
CA PRO A 247 -3.17 15.26 16.03
C PRO A 247 -2.55 15.95 14.80
N VAL A 248 -2.25 17.24 14.91
CA VAL A 248 -1.60 18.04 13.87
C VAL A 248 -0.33 18.62 14.46
N GLN A 249 0.75 18.69 13.70
CA GLN A 249 1.94 19.44 14.07
C GLN A 249 2.05 20.69 13.19
N SER A 250 2.42 21.82 13.76
CA SER A 250 2.67 23.07 13.05
C SER A 250 4.13 23.48 13.23
N TYR A 251 4.75 24.02 12.19
CA TYR A 251 6.11 24.53 12.27
C TYR A 251 6.13 25.89 12.99
N ASP A 252 6.74 25.92 14.17
CA ASP A 252 6.97 27.17 14.90
C ASP A 252 8.24 27.86 14.37
N ARG A 253 8.07 28.99 13.68
CA ARG A 253 9.19 29.76 13.11
C ARG A 253 10.16 30.31 14.16
N LYS A 254 9.71 30.59 15.39
CA LYS A 254 10.57 31.10 16.48
C LYS A 254 11.43 30.00 17.06
N LEU A 255 10.85 28.82 17.25
CA LEU A 255 11.54 27.65 17.81
C LEU A 255 12.27 26.83 16.75
N ARG A 256 11.95 27.05 15.46
CA ARG A 256 12.46 26.30 14.30
C ARG A 256 12.26 24.79 14.44
N THR A 257 11.09 24.40 14.92
CA THR A 257 10.72 23.00 15.14
C THR A 257 9.22 22.81 14.95
N LEU A 258 8.81 21.58 14.68
CA LEU A 258 7.41 21.18 14.74
C LEU A 258 6.94 21.16 16.20
N THR A 259 5.78 21.76 16.44
CA THR A 259 5.08 21.74 17.73
C THR A 259 3.67 21.19 17.54
N THR A 260 3.15 20.52 18.55
CA THR A 260 1.76 20.10 18.56
C THR A 260 0.94 21.21 19.23
N PRO A 261 -0.16 21.69 18.65
CA PRO A 261 -1.06 22.63 19.32
C PRO A 261 -1.50 22.07 20.67
N ASP A 262 -1.56 22.93 21.69
CA ASP A 262 -1.94 22.56 23.05
C ASP A 262 -3.47 22.28 23.10
N MET A 263 -3.84 21.07 22.69
CA MET A 263 -5.23 20.57 22.72
C MET A 263 -5.51 20.10 24.15
N GLY A 264 -6.02 20.99 25.00
CA GLY A 264 -6.24 20.69 26.42
C GLY A 264 -7.01 19.39 26.65
N THR A 265 -6.34 18.35 27.19
CA THR A 265 -6.84 17.06 27.74
C THR A 265 -7.91 16.23 27.02
N THR A 266 -8.56 16.70 25.96
CA THR A 266 -9.44 15.88 25.14
C THR A 266 -8.59 15.16 24.10
N GLN A 267 -8.44 13.84 24.26
CA GLN A 267 -8.14 12.94 23.14
C GLN A 267 -9.19 13.20 22.05
N GLY A 268 -8.90 14.13 21.13
CA GLY A 268 -9.78 14.44 20.01
C GLY A 268 -9.90 13.20 19.14
N ASP A 269 -11.13 12.83 18.81
CA ASP A 269 -11.41 11.76 17.87
C ASP A 269 -10.77 12.13 16.51
N HIS A 270 -10.39 11.12 15.71
CA HIS A 270 -9.76 11.33 14.39
C HIS A 270 -10.63 12.11 13.39
N ASP A 271 -11.89 12.39 13.73
CA ASP A 271 -12.87 13.09 12.90
C ASP A 271 -13.08 14.57 13.29
N ASP A 272 -12.41 15.07 14.34
CA ASP A 272 -12.47 16.49 14.69
C ASP A 272 -11.42 17.32 13.94
N ILE A 273 -11.86 18.47 13.41
CA ILE A 273 -11.00 19.45 12.75
C ILE A 273 -10.12 20.12 13.81
N THR A 274 -8.81 20.01 13.64
CA THR A 274 -7.80 20.58 14.55
C THR A 274 -7.23 21.90 14.04
N VAL A 275 -7.03 22.02 12.73
CA VAL A 275 -6.58 23.27 12.08
C VAL A 275 -7.40 23.49 10.81
N SER A 276 -7.86 24.72 10.61
CA SER A 276 -8.54 25.16 9.39
C SER A 276 -7.79 26.33 8.78
N LEU A 277 -7.47 26.24 7.49
CA LEU A 277 -6.89 27.31 6.69
C LEU A 277 -7.86 27.70 5.60
N THR A 278 -8.34 28.93 5.66
CA THR A 278 -9.11 29.53 4.56
C THR A 278 -8.15 30.23 3.62
N GLY A 279 -8.31 29.99 2.32
CA GLY A 279 -7.53 30.64 1.28
C GLY A 279 -7.75 32.16 1.15
N PRO A 280 -7.15 32.78 0.13
CA PRO A 280 -6.71 32.09 -1.08
C PRO A 280 -5.29 31.53 -0.97
N PHE A 281 -5.11 30.35 -1.54
CA PHE A 281 -3.83 29.68 -1.71
C PHE A 281 -3.18 30.14 -3.01
N THR A 282 -1.91 30.49 -2.93
CA THR A 282 -1.05 30.64 -4.11
C THR A 282 -0.50 29.28 -4.52
N TYR A 283 -0.01 28.50 -3.57
CA TYR A 283 0.64 27.20 -3.80
C TYR A 283 0.33 26.28 -2.61
N LEU A 284 -0.18 25.08 -2.87
CA LEU A 284 -0.50 24.10 -1.83
C LEU A 284 0.00 22.72 -2.23
N LEU A 285 0.83 22.11 -1.37
CA LEU A 285 1.30 20.73 -1.50
C LEU A 285 0.92 19.92 -0.28
N ILE A 286 0.55 18.68 -0.52
CA ILE A 286 0.38 17.60 0.46
C ILE A 286 1.24 16.45 -0.05
N THR A 287 2.28 16.08 0.69
CA THR A 287 3.30 15.14 0.19
C THR A 287 3.94 14.34 1.32
N LYS A 288 4.56 13.22 0.94
CA LYS A 288 5.47 12.44 1.79
C LYS A 288 6.93 12.53 1.36
N GLN A 289 7.21 13.27 0.29
CA GLN A 289 8.53 13.42 -0.28
C GLN A 289 9.13 14.73 0.20
N ALA A 290 10.39 14.72 0.60
CA ALA A 290 11.07 15.95 0.97
C ALA A 290 11.44 16.77 -0.28
N SER A 291 11.79 16.05 -1.35
CA SER A 291 12.19 16.58 -2.63
C SER A 291 11.28 16.06 -3.73
N LEU A 292 10.83 16.96 -4.61
CA LEU A 292 10.03 16.60 -5.79
C LEU A 292 10.90 16.39 -7.04
N GLU A 293 12.09 16.97 -7.05
CA GLU A 293 13.12 16.75 -8.06
C GLU A 293 14.50 17.12 -7.51
N PRO A 294 15.61 16.59 -8.06
CA PRO A 294 16.96 16.92 -7.63
C PRO A 294 17.19 18.43 -7.51
N GLY A 295 17.55 18.88 -6.32
CA GLY A 295 17.81 20.30 -6.05
C GLY A 295 16.56 21.14 -5.76
N PHE A 296 15.37 20.54 -5.60
CA PHE A 296 14.15 21.22 -5.18
C PHE A 296 13.53 20.49 -3.98
N THR A 297 13.55 21.16 -2.81
CA THR A 297 13.13 20.57 -1.51
C THR A 297 12.05 21.44 -0.85
N PRO A 298 10.80 21.39 -1.33
CA PRO A 298 9.71 22.20 -0.78
C PRO A 298 9.28 21.75 0.63
N THR A 299 9.52 20.49 0.99
CA THR A 299 9.01 19.88 2.23
C THR A 299 10.13 19.21 3.03
N PRO A 300 11.11 19.96 3.54
CA PRO A 300 12.37 19.42 4.06
C PRO A 300 12.24 18.54 5.31
N LEU A 301 11.08 18.57 5.99
CA LEU A 301 10.81 17.75 7.17
C LEU A 301 10.01 16.46 6.82
N ALA A 302 9.67 16.28 5.54
CA ALA A 302 8.92 15.13 5.10
C ALA A 302 9.71 13.83 5.18
N SER A 303 9.01 12.75 5.49
CA SER A 303 9.56 11.41 5.54
C SER A 303 8.66 10.44 4.79
N THR A 304 9.27 9.61 3.95
CA THR A 304 8.56 8.57 3.18
C THR A 304 7.95 7.49 4.08
N SER A 305 8.48 7.33 5.30
CA SER A 305 8.21 6.17 6.17
C SER A 305 7.31 6.49 7.37
N ASP A 306 7.24 7.75 7.80
CA ASP A 306 6.44 8.15 8.95
C ASP A 306 4.93 8.13 8.63
N GLU A 307 4.10 8.34 9.65
CA GLU A 307 2.64 8.30 9.50
C GLU A 307 2.03 9.63 9.06
N TRP A 308 2.88 10.62 8.77
CA TRP A 308 2.46 12.00 8.56
C TRP A 308 2.47 12.35 7.08
N MET A 309 1.52 13.16 6.65
CA MET A 309 1.69 13.96 5.43
C MET A 309 2.27 15.30 5.83
N ASP A 310 3.13 15.83 4.99
CA ASP A 310 3.65 17.17 5.09
C ASP A 310 2.83 18.08 4.18
N ILE A 311 2.33 19.17 4.77
CA ILE A 311 1.48 20.15 4.10
C ILE A 311 2.25 21.46 4.05
N LEU A 312 2.52 21.93 2.83
CA LEU A 312 3.09 23.25 2.57
C LEU A 312 2.00 24.14 1.95
N ALA A 313 1.52 25.11 2.70
CA ALA A 313 0.53 26.08 2.25
C ALA A 313 1.15 27.47 2.10
N VAL A 314 1.12 28.02 0.89
CA VAL A 314 1.55 29.39 0.58
C VAL A 314 0.32 30.21 0.27
N GLN A 315 0.07 31.26 1.05
CA GLN A 315 -1.14 32.09 0.93
C GLN A 315 -0.81 33.53 0.52
N ASN A 316 -1.62 34.11 -0.36
CA ASN A 316 -1.51 35.52 -0.78
C ASN A 316 -0.10 35.97 -1.22
N ALA A 317 0.71 35.07 -1.80
CA ALA A 317 2.05 35.39 -2.28
C ALA A 317 2.01 36.05 -3.66
N GLY A 318 2.80 37.12 -3.83
CA GLY A 318 3.02 37.75 -5.13
C GLY A 318 4.16 37.07 -5.90
N GLN A 319 4.41 37.54 -7.12
CA GLN A 319 5.47 37.01 -7.99
C GLN A 319 6.86 37.06 -7.34
N GLN A 320 7.22 38.20 -6.75
CA GLN A 320 8.54 38.37 -6.10
C GLN A 320 8.70 37.46 -4.88
N ASP A 321 7.63 37.25 -4.12
CA ASP A 321 7.63 36.31 -2.99
C ASP A 321 7.89 34.89 -3.49
N LEU A 322 7.18 34.47 -4.54
CA LEU A 322 7.31 33.12 -5.11
C LEU A 322 8.71 32.86 -5.67
N LEU A 323 9.26 33.79 -6.46
CA LEU A 323 10.61 33.63 -7.01
C LEU A 323 11.65 33.48 -5.90
N ARG A 324 11.55 34.32 -4.86
CA ARG A 324 12.41 34.22 -3.67
C ARG A 324 12.24 32.88 -2.95
N MET A 325 11.00 32.43 -2.76
CA MET A 325 10.69 31.15 -2.11
C MET A 325 11.20 29.96 -2.90
N PHE A 326 11.04 29.94 -4.24
CA PHE A 326 11.55 28.84 -5.07
C PHE A 326 13.09 28.78 -5.06
N ASP A 327 13.78 29.92 -5.04
CA ASP A 327 15.22 29.92 -4.83
C ASP A 327 15.61 29.41 -3.44
N MET A 328 14.85 29.77 -2.40
CA MET A 328 15.04 29.24 -1.05
C MET A 328 14.76 27.73 -0.97
N MET A 329 13.80 27.18 -1.72
CA MET A 329 13.53 25.73 -1.75
C MET A 329 14.68 24.92 -2.39
N LYS A 330 15.56 25.55 -3.17
CA LYS A 330 16.81 24.93 -3.63
C LYS A 330 17.83 24.76 -2.50
N VAL A 331 17.69 25.55 -1.44
CA VAL A 331 18.48 25.48 -0.20
C VAL A 331 17.55 25.09 0.95
N ALA A 332 17.27 23.79 1.04
CA ALA A 332 16.28 23.18 1.93
C ALA A 332 16.06 23.91 3.28
N GLY A 333 14.81 24.29 3.55
CA GLY A 333 14.38 24.82 4.85
C GLY A 333 14.21 26.33 4.95
N GLN A 334 14.87 27.13 4.12
CA GLN A 334 14.88 28.59 4.29
C GLN A 334 13.52 29.26 3.99
N HIS A 335 12.72 28.67 3.10
CA HIS A 335 11.42 29.20 2.72
C HIS A 335 10.36 29.07 3.83
N MET A 336 10.54 28.14 4.78
CA MET A 336 9.60 27.94 5.89
C MET A 336 9.58 29.12 6.87
N GLU A 337 10.60 29.98 6.83
CA GLU A 337 10.69 31.19 7.66
C GLU A 337 9.89 32.36 7.08
N GLN A 338 9.34 32.24 5.87
CA GLN A 338 8.55 33.31 5.24
C GLN A 338 7.15 33.40 5.86
N GLU A 339 6.67 34.62 6.10
CA GLU A 339 5.36 34.88 6.74
C GLU A 339 4.17 34.26 5.97
N LYS A 340 4.28 34.16 4.65
CA LYS A 340 3.23 33.62 3.77
C LYS A 340 3.25 32.10 3.66
N VAL A 341 4.16 31.42 4.34
CA VAL A 341 4.36 29.98 4.28
C VAL A 341 3.94 29.35 5.59
N GLU A 342 2.92 28.53 5.55
CA GLU A 342 2.50 27.67 6.65
C GLU A 342 2.91 26.22 6.37
N TYR A 343 3.43 25.54 7.39
CA TYR A 343 3.92 24.17 7.30
C TYR A 343 3.31 23.31 8.40
N PHE A 344 2.68 22.19 8.00
CA PHE A 344 2.05 21.28 8.95
C PHE A 344 2.42 19.83 8.68
N LYS A 345 2.30 19.00 9.71
CA LYS A 345 2.14 17.56 9.59
C LYS A 345 0.74 17.13 10.03
N ALA A 346 0.04 16.38 9.21
CA ALA A 346 -1.28 15.82 9.53
C ALA A 346 -1.46 14.41 8.96
N LYS A 347 -2.30 13.58 9.60
CA LYS A 347 -2.62 12.23 9.09
C LYS A 347 -3.81 12.21 8.14
N VAL A 348 -4.67 13.23 8.24
CA VAL A 348 -5.89 13.38 7.44
C VAL A 348 -6.05 14.86 7.09
N VAL A 349 -6.33 15.11 5.81
CA VAL A 349 -6.51 16.45 5.23
C VAL A 349 -7.74 16.44 4.35
N GLU A 350 -8.59 17.44 4.46
CA GLU A 350 -9.70 17.66 3.53
C GLU A 350 -9.57 19.01 2.84
N LEU A 351 -9.78 19.03 1.52
CA LEU A 351 -9.80 20.23 0.70
C LEU A 351 -11.20 20.42 0.10
N GLU A 352 -11.75 21.61 0.29
CA GLU A 352 -12.98 22.06 -0.34
C GLU A 352 -12.74 23.32 -1.17
N THR A 353 -13.34 23.41 -2.34
CA THR A 353 -13.31 24.63 -3.17
C THR A 353 -14.72 25.15 -3.37
N PRO A 354 -14.96 26.48 -3.35
CA PRO A 354 -16.31 27.03 -3.50
C PRO A 354 -16.85 26.86 -4.94
N THR A 355 -15.96 26.77 -5.92
CA THR A 355 -16.26 26.53 -7.33
C THR A 355 -15.58 25.26 -7.80
N PRO A 356 -15.99 24.68 -8.94
CA PRO A 356 -15.25 23.59 -9.55
C PRO A 356 -13.77 23.94 -9.73
N GLY A 357 -12.92 22.95 -9.50
CA GLY A 357 -11.47 23.11 -9.51
C GLY A 357 -10.78 21.80 -9.87
N ARG A 358 -9.46 21.76 -9.71
CA ARG A 358 -8.67 20.56 -9.99
C ARG A 358 -7.64 20.32 -8.92
N LEU A 359 -7.36 19.04 -8.72
CA LEU A 359 -6.31 18.53 -7.88
C LEU A 359 -5.30 17.79 -8.75
N CYS A 360 -4.01 18.08 -8.59
CA CYS A 360 -2.94 17.36 -9.28
C CYS A 360 -2.36 16.30 -8.34
N ILE A 361 -2.40 15.04 -8.77
CA ILE A 361 -2.02 13.84 -8.03
C ILE A 361 -0.97 13.09 -8.83
N ASP A 362 0.29 13.14 -8.39
CA ASP A 362 1.46 12.54 -9.08
C ASP A 362 1.56 12.89 -10.58
N GLY A 363 1.02 14.05 -10.99
CA GLY A 363 0.98 14.51 -12.39
C GLY A 363 -0.32 14.23 -13.13
N GLU A 364 -1.24 13.45 -12.55
CA GLU A 364 -2.60 13.23 -13.05
C GLU A 364 -3.59 14.20 -12.41
N PHE A 365 -4.80 14.32 -12.95
CA PHE A 365 -5.80 15.29 -12.47
C PHE A 365 -7.09 14.65 -12.00
N LEU A 366 -7.58 15.09 -10.83
CA LEU A 366 -8.95 14.87 -10.40
C LEU A 366 -9.72 16.19 -10.40
N GLU A 367 -10.90 16.16 -10.99
CA GLU A 367 -11.84 17.29 -10.96
C GLU A 367 -12.51 17.37 -9.58
N ILE A 368 -12.49 18.56 -9.00
CA ILE A 368 -13.13 18.89 -7.73
C ILE A 368 -14.47 19.55 -8.07
N GLN A 369 -15.56 19.04 -7.51
CA GLN A 369 -16.85 19.74 -7.59
C GLN A 369 -16.88 20.91 -6.61
N GLY A 370 -17.60 21.98 -6.94
CA GLY A 370 -17.74 23.11 -6.02
C GLY A 370 -18.61 22.78 -4.81
N GLY A 371 -18.22 23.28 -3.65
CA GLY A 371 -18.96 23.20 -2.40
C GLY A 371 -18.72 21.91 -1.58
N PRO A 372 -19.46 21.73 -0.48
CA PRO A 372 -19.17 20.71 0.55
C PRO A 372 -19.22 19.26 0.06
N GLU A 373 -20.01 18.98 -0.98
CA GLU A 373 -20.14 17.64 -1.57
C GLU A 373 -18.93 17.29 -2.44
N GLY A 374 -18.26 18.29 -3.04
CA GLY A 374 -17.05 18.10 -3.84
C GLY A 374 -15.76 18.02 -3.03
N ARG A 375 -15.87 18.01 -1.70
CA ARG A 375 -14.74 17.92 -0.79
C ARG A 375 -13.91 16.65 -1.05
N MET A 376 -12.60 16.82 -1.09
CA MET A 376 -11.62 15.76 -1.29
C MET A 376 -10.93 15.42 0.03
N ARG A 377 -10.80 14.14 0.37
CA ARG A 377 -10.05 13.68 1.55
C ARG A 377 -8.76 13.01 1.13
N THR A 378 -7.66 13.45 1.71
CA THR A 378 -6.36 12.79 1.61
C THR A 378 -5.99 12.25 2.98
N LEU A 379 -5.53 11.02 3.04
CA LEU A 379 -5.03 10.43 4.28
C LEU A 379 -3.85 9.51 3.99
N VAL A 380 -2.98 9.34 4.98
CA VAL A 380 -2.07 8.18 4.98
C VAL A 380 -2.87 7.03 5.55
N PRO A 381 -3.12 5.94 4.79
CA PRO A 381 -3.70 4.75 5.37
C PRO A 381 -2.70 4.24 6.41
N SER A 382 -2.95 4.56 7.66
CA SER A 382 -2.35 3.80 8.74
C SER A 382 -2.99 2.42 8.68
N TYR A 383 -2.16 1.42 8.95
CA TYR A 383 -2.54 0.06 9.36
C TYR A 383 -3.60 0.06 10.51
N GLU A 384 -4.02 1.22 11.04
CA GLU A 384 -4.92 1.37 12.19
C GLU A 384 -6.04 2.43 12.05
N ILE A 385 -6.34 3.02 10.88
CA ILE A 385 -7.46 3.99 10.77
C ILE A 385 -8.43 3.54 9.67
N ASN A 386 -9.45 2.76 10.08
CA ASN A 386 -10.78 2.63 9.46
C ASN A 386 -10.90 2.72 7.92
N GLY A 387 -9.95 2.16 7.18
CA GLY A 387 -9.98 1.82 5.75
C GLY A 387 -9.74 0.31 5.60
N PRO A 388 -9.86 -0.29 4.40
CA PRO A 388 -10.16 -1.72 4.25
C PRO A 388 -9.00 -2.68 4.57
N PHE A 389 -8.07 -2.31 5.42
CA PHE A 389 -6.84 -3.02 5.72
C PHE A 389 -6.56 -2.81 7.22
N ASP A 390 -7.09 -3.72 8.07
CA ASP A 390 -6.22 -4.44 9.01
C ASP A 390 -6.81 -5.48 9.96
N SER A 391 -6.00 -6.54 10.16
CA SER A 391 -6.06 -7.74 11.03
C SER A 391 -7.37 -8.53 11.01
N TYR A 392 -7.33 -9.81 11.41
CA TYR A 392 -8.48 -10.73 11.43
C TYR A 392 -9.73 -10.00 11.94
N GLY A 393 -10.59 -9.52 11.04
CA GLY A 393 -11.83 -8.88 11.42
C GLY A 393 -12.84 -9.92 11.90
N ILE A 394 -12.59 -11.17 11.52
CA ILE A 394 -13.33 -12.37 11.86
C ILE A 394 -12.33 -13.53 11.95
N TYR A 395 -12.26 -14.21 13.08
CA TYR A 395 -11.61 -15.51 13.23
C TYR A 395 -12.69 -16.59 13.35
N TYR A 396 -12.57 -17.69 12.59
CA TYR A 396 -13.47 -18.83 12.71
C TYR A 396 -12.76 -19.94 13.47
N ASP A 397 -13.29 -20.32 14.63
CA ASP A 397 -12.73 -21.35 15.46
C ASP A 397 -13.54 -22.65 15.38
N ASN A 398 -12.86 -23.73 14.99
CA ASN A 398 -13.35 -25.10 15.07
C ASN A 398 -12.42 -25.99 15.93
N VAL A 399 -11.30 -25.44 16.41
CA VAL A 399 -10.23 -26.20 17.06
C VAL A 399 -10.22 -25.95 18.56
N GLY A 400 -10.33 -24.70 19.00
CA GLY A 400 -10.18 -24.32 20.41
C GLY A 400 -8.72 -24.37 20.88
N GLY A 401 -8.52 -24.45 22.19
CA GLY A 401 -7.21 -24.69 22.78
C GLY A 401 -6.21 -23.54 22.61
N SER A 402 -4.92 -23.88 22.51
CA SER A 402 -3.82 -22.93 22.27
C SER A 402 -3.95 -22.19 20.93
N THR A 403 -4.67 -22.75 19.96
CA THR A 403 -4.95 -22.11 18.67
C THR A 403 -5.89 -20.92 18.83
N LEU A 404 -6.94 -21.07 19.64
CA LEU A 404 -7.85 -19.98 19.99
C LEU A 404 -7.13 -18.90 20.82
N GLU A 405 -6.21 -19.29 21.72
CA GLU A 405 -5.36 -18.34 22.45
C GLU A 405 -4.51 -17.51 21.49
N ALA A 406 -3.79 -18.15 20.57
CA ALA A 406 -2.99 -17.46 19.57
C ALA A 406 -3.83 -16.48 18.74
N ALA A 407 -5.05 -16.88 18.35
CA ALA A 407 -5.98 -16.01 17.62
C ALA A 407 -6.35 -14.76 18.43
N PHE A 408 -6.67 -14.89 19.73
CA PHE A 408 -6.94 -13.74 20.59
C PHE A 408 -5.77 -12.75 20.69
N GLU A 409 -4.52 -13.23 20.61
CA GLU A 409 -3.35 -12.35 20.65
C GLU A 409 -3.15 -11.53 19.38
N VAL A 410 -3.62 -12.02 18.23
CA VAL A 410 -3.42 -11.35 16.93
C VAL A 410 -4.67 -10.65 16.37
N LEU A 411 -5.85 -10.89 16.95
CA LEU A 411 -7.11 -10.21 16.58
C LEU A 411 -7.05 -8.69 16.84
N LYS A 412 -7.74 -7.88 16.01
CA LYS A 412 -7.88 -6.42 16.25
C LYS A 412 -8.76 -6.06 17.41
N HIS A 413 -8.61 -4.81 17.84
CA HIS A 413 -9.69 -4.07 18.46
C HIS A 413 -11.01 -4.18 17.65
N GLN A 414 -12.11 -4.55 18.31
CA GLN A 414 -13.43 -4.88 17.73
C GLN A 414 -13.45 -6.10 16.78
N GLY A 415 -12.44 -6.98 16.84
CA GLY A 415 -12.43 -8.23 16.07
C GLY A 415 -13.61 -9.16 16.43
N ARG A 416 -14.03 -10.01 15.48
CA ARG A 416 -15.10 -11.00 15.70
C ARG A 416 -14.51 -12.40 15.75
N VAL A 417 -15.07 -13.26 16.59
CA VAL A 417 -14.76 -14.68 16.63
C VAL A 417 -16.05 -15.46 16.43
N VAL A 418 -16.05 -16.37 15.46
CA VAL A 418 -17.14 -17.29 15.17
C VAL A 418 -16.72 -18.67 15.63
N ILE A 419 -17.35 -19.19 16.67
CA ILE A 419 -17.05 -20.52 17.22
C ILE A 419 -18.04 -21.53 16.63
N CYS A 420 -17.52 -22.58 16.01
CA CYS A 420 -18.28 -23.71 15.48
C CYS A 420 -18.05 -25.00 16.27
N GLY A 421 -16.93 -25.10 16.99
CA GLY A 421 -16.57 -26.29 17.77
C GLY A 421 -15.18 -26.15 18.37
N MET A 422 -14.82 -27.09 19.24
CA MET A 422 -13.52 -27.13 19.92
C MET A 422 -12.95 -28.55 19.82
N ILE A 423 -12.64 -29.00 18.60
CA ILE A 423 -12.29 -30.40 18.36
C ILE A 423 -11.05 -30.86 19.13
N SER A 424 -10.14 -29.94 19.47
CA SER A 424 -8.97 -30.23 20.32
C SER A 424 -9.36 -30.76 21.72
N GLY A 425 -10.55 -30.41 22.21
CA GLY A 425 -11.04 -30.82 23.53
C GLY A 425 -11.92 -32.06 23.54
N TYR A 426 -12.39 -32.57 22.39
CA TYR A 426 -13.44 -33.61 22.36
C TYR A 426 -12.98 -34.95 22.95
N ASN A 427 -11.71 -35.32 22.74
CA ASN A 427 -11.14 -36.57 23.21
C ASN A 427 -10.06 -36.38 24.29
N ALA A 428 -9.91 -35.15 24.81
CA ALA A 428 -8.89 -34.85 25.81
C ALA A 428 -9.32 -35.36 27.20
N SER A 429 -8.40 -36.01 27.92
CA SER A 429 -8.63 -36.47 29.30
C SER A 429 -8.77 -35.31 30.29
N GLU A 430 -8.20 -34.16 29.96
CA GLU A 430 -8.30 -32.92 30.74
C GLU A 430 -8.79 -31.78 29.83
N SER A 431 -9.66 -30.93 30.35
CA SER A 431 -10.15 -29.77 29.61
C SER A 431 -9.06 -28.71 29.47
N TYR A 432 -8.86 -28.22 28.25
CA TYR A 432 -7.98 -27.09 28.00
C TYR A 432 -8.62 -25.79 28.47
N HIS A 433 -7.89 -25.01 29.27
CA HIS A 433 -8.34 -23.70 29.76
C HIS A 433 -7.68 -22.59 28.94
N VAL A 434 -8.50 -21.75 28.29
CA VAL A 434 -8.03 -20.57 27.55
C VAL A 434 -7.58 -19.49 28.54
N LYS A 435 -6.30 -19.11 28.48
CA LYS A 435 -5.61 -18.29 29.48
C LYS A 435 -5.67 -16.79 29.22
N ASN A 436 -5.92 -16.37 27.97
CA ASN A 436 -5.83 -14.98 27.55
C ASN A 436 -7.19 -14.34 27.20
N LEU A 437 -8.28 -14.78 27.86
CA LEU A 437 -9.62 -14.19 27.70
C LEU A 437 -9.66 -12.67 27.96
N VAL A 438 -8.68 -12.13 28.70
CA VAL A 438 -8.50 -10.68 28.89
C VAL A 438 -8.40 -9.91 27.57
N GLN A 439 -7.92 -10.55 26.50
CA GLN A 439 -7.87 -9.97 25.15
C GLN A 439 -9.25 -9.62 24.60
N ILE A 440 -10.30 -10.38 24.97
CA ILE A 440 -11.69 -10.05 24.60
C ILE A 440 -12.06 -8.66 25.12
N LEU A 441 -11.66 -8.33 26.35
CA LEU A 441 -11.91 -7.03 26.95
C LEU A 441 -11.02 -5.94 26.34
N LEU A 442 -9.70 -6.14 26.36
CA LEU A 442 -8.72 -5.14 25.89
C LEU A 442 -8.95 -4.76 24.42
N LYS A 443 -9.36 -5.74 23.62
CA LYS A 443 -9.62 -5.58 22.19
C LYS A 443 -11.10 -5.53 21.85
N ARG A 444 -12.02 -5.45 22.81
CA ARG A 444 -13.48 -5.39 22.57
C ARG A 444 -13.99 -6.44 21.56
N LEU A 445 -13.50 -7.67 21.66
CA LEU A 445 -13.83 -8.73 20.71
C LEU A 445 -15.30 -9.17 20.85
N THR A 446 -15.94 -9.48 19.73
CA THR A 446 -17.26 -10.10 19.70
C THR A 446 -17.13 -11.59 19.40
N VAL A 447 -17.40 -12.44 20.39
CA VAL A 447 -17.37 -13.91 20.23
C VAL A 447 -18.82 -14.43 20.09
N ARG A 448 -19.12 -15.15 19.00
CA ARG A 448 -20.46 -15.68 18.70
C ARG A 448 -20.37 -17.08 18.10
N ASP A 449 -21.47 -17.81 18.12
CA ASP A 449 -21.58 -19.10 17.44
C ASP A 449 -21.74 -18.95 15.92
N SER A 450 -21.40 -20.01 15.17
CA SER A 450 -21.80 -20.11 13.77
C SER A 450 -23.26 -20.55 13.68
N THR A 451 -24.15 -19.69 13.19
CA THR A 451 -25.53 -20.12 12.85
C THR A 451 -25.52 -20.96 11.58
N TRP A 452 -25.17 -22.25 11.72
CA TRP A 452 -24.94 -23.23 10.66
C TRP A 452 -25.96 -23.19 9.51
N ARG A 453 -27.26 -23.07 9.83
CA ARG A 453 -28.35 -23.04 8.84
C ARG A 453 -28.27 -21.85 7.87
N SER A 454 -27.84 -20.68 8.35
CA SER A 454 -27.75 -19.48 7.51
C SER A 454 -26.46 -19.45 6.69
N LEU A 455 -25.42 -20.12 7.17
CA LEU A 455 -24.14 -20.30 6.49
C LEU A 455 -24.31 -21.25 5.31
N VAL A 456 -24.88 -22.44 5.54
CA VAL A 456 -25.10 -23.46 4.48
C VAL A 456 -25.84 -22.87 3.28
N LYS A 457 -26.95 -22.15 3.51
CA LYS A 457 -27.73 -21.55 2.42
C LYS A 457 -26.92 -20.55 1.58
N ARG A 458 -26.03 -19.78 2.22
CA ARG A 458 -25.19 -18.77 1.55
C ARG A 458 -23.97 -19.39 0.89
N SER A 459 -23.29 -20.32 1.57
CA SER A 459 -22.11 -21.01 1.06
C SER A 459 -22.44 -21.91 -0.13
N THR A 460 -23.63 -22.54 -0.15
CA THR A 460 -24.08 -23.30 -1.32
C THR A 460 -24.20 -22.40 -2.55
N ALA A 461 -24.77 -21.19 -2.41
CA ALA A 461 -24.86 -20.25 -3.52
C ALA A 461 -23.46 -19.80 -4.00
N TRP A 462 -22.53 -19.54 -3.07
CA TRP A 462 -21.16 -19.18 -3.40
C TRP A 462 -20.38 -20.32 -4.08
N LEU A 463 -20.59 -21.57 -3.66
CA LEU A 463 -20.02 -22.75 -4.30
C LEU A 463 -20.55 -22.92 -5.73
N LEU A 464 -21.87 -22.85 -5.93
CA LEU A 464 -22.49 -22.97 -7.26
C LEU A 464 -22.07 -21.85 -8.22
N ASN A 465 -21.76 -20.66 -7.68
CA ASN A 465 -21.32 -19.51 -8.45
C ASN A 465 -19.79 -19.40 -8.60
N ASN A 466 -19.02 -20.44 -8.25
CA ASN A 466 -17.54 -20.44 -8.30
C ASN A 466 -16.87 -19.31 -7.51
N GLN A 467 -17.50 -18.84 -6.42
CA GLN A 467 -16.96 -17.80 -5.54
C GLN A 467 -16.14 -18.37 -4.38
N ILE A 468 -16.24 -19.67 -4.10
CA ILE A 468 -15.40 -20.41 -3.16
C ILE A 468 -14.59 -21.45 -3.93
N ILE A 469 -13.26 -21.39 -3.80
CA ILE A 469 -12.36 -22.45 -4.23
C ILE A 469 -12.20 -23.42 -3.07
N TYR A 470 -12.59 -24.68 -3.27
CA TYR A 470 -12.43 -25.74 -2.28
C TYR A 470 -11.41 -26.77 -2.78
N LYS A 471 -10.72 -27.43 -1.85
CA LYS A 471 -9.80 -28.53 -2.14
C LYS A 471 -10.39 -29.82 -1.60
N GLU A 472 -10.45 -30.82 -2.46
CA GLU A 472 -10.80 -32.20 -2.08
C GLU A 472 -9.59 -33.07 -2.29
N ASP A 473 -9.42 -34.02 -1.38
CA ASP A 473 -8.50 -35.12 -1.52
C ASP A 473 -9.31 -36.31 -2.04
N ILE A 474 -9.18 -36.58 -3.34
CA ILE A 474 -10.08 -37.50 -4.05
C ILE A 474 -9.38 -38.85 -4.22
N MET A 475 -9.93 -39.86 -3.57
CA MET A 475 -9.55 -41.25 -3.78
C MET A 475 -10.58 -41.93 -4.69
N GLU A 476 -10.13 -42.55 -5.78
CA GLU A 476 -11.03 -43.27 -6.69
C GLU A 476 -11.28 -44.69 -6.20
N GLY A 477 -12.53 -45.16 -6.28
CA GLY A 477 -12.90 -46.54 -5.95
C GLY A 477 -13.27 -46.75 -4.48
N LEU A 478 -14.39 -47.45 -4.24
CA LEU A 478 -14.88 -47.74 -2.89
C LEU A 478 -13.94 -48.66 -2.10
N GLU A 479 -13.18 -49.49 -2.80
CA GLU A 479 -12.13 -50.36 -2.27
C GLU A 479 -11.07 -49.60 -1.46
N ASN A 480 -10.87 -48.32 -1.76
CA ASN A 480 -9.89 -47.47 -1.09
C ASN A 480 -10.48 -46.66 0.08
N ALA A 481 -11.78 -46.82 0.36
CA ALA A 481 -12.44 -46.11 1.47
C ALA A 481 -11.84 -46.43 2.86
N PRO A 482 -11.44 -47.67 3.19
CA PRO A 482 -10.80 -47.95 4.48
C PRO A 482 -9.47 -47.22 4.65
N GLU A 483 -8.63 -47.20 3.61
CA GLU A 483 -7.34 -46.50 3.63
C GLU A 483 -7.53 -44.98 3.73
N THR A 484 -8.44 -44.43 2.92
CA THR A 484 -8.79 -43.00 2.95
C THR A 484 -9.28 -42.58 4.34
N PHE A 485 -10.10 -43.43 4.99
CA PHE A 485 -10.61 -43.18 6.33
C PHE A 485 -9.50 -43.19 7.40
N VAL A 486 -8.58 -44.15 7.35
CA VAL A 486 -7.41 -44.17 8.25
C VAL A 486 -6.51 -42.95 8.01
N GLY A 487 -6.31 -42.55 6.76
CA GLY A 487 -5.54 -41.37 6.38
C GLY A 487 -6.05 -40.05 6.99
N ILE A 488 -7.36 -39.95 7.31
CA ILE A 488 -7.92 -38.79 8.02
C ILE A 488 -7.27 -38.63 9.40
N PHE A 489 -7.05 -39.73 10.12
CA PHE A 489 -6.50 -39.71 11.47
C PHE A 489 -4.97 -39.59 11.50
N GLU A 490 -4.31 -40.00 10.42
CA GLU A 490 -2.86 -39.88 10.25
C GLU A 490 -2.44 -38.52 9.68
N GLY A 491 -3.39 -37.63 9.39
CA GLY A 491 -3.12 -36.31 8.82
C GLY A 491 -2.60 -36.36 7.37
N LYS A 492 -2.85 -37.46 6.66
CA LYS A 492 -2.38 -37.67 5.28
C LYS A 492 -3.17 -36.85 4.25
N ASN A 493 -4.37 -36.40 4.61
CA ASN A 493 -5.28 -35.73 3.67
C ASN A 493 -5.03 -34.21 3.62
N PHE A 494 -4.96 -33.64 2.42
CA PHE A 494 -4.68 -32.20 2.23
C PHE A 494 -5.95 -31.32 2.16
N GLY A 495 -7.14 -31.93 2.25
CA GLY A 495 -8.42 -31.27 2.12
C GLY A 495 -9.58 -32.15 2.57
N LYS A 496 -10.77 -31.88 2.04
CA LYS A 496 -11.91 -32.76 2.30
C LYS A 496 -11.66 -34.10 1.62
N ALA A 497 -11.49 -35.17 2.40
CA ALA A 497 -11.36 -36.52 1.88
C ALA A 497 -12.68 -36.96 1.23
N VAL A 498 -12.61 -37.37 -0.03
CA VAL A 498 -13.76 -37.83 -0.82
C VAL A 498 -13.37 -39.12 -1.51
N VAL A 499 -14.23 -40.14 -1.38
CA VAL A 499 -14.12 -41.35 -2.19
C VAL A 499 -15.02 -41.19 -3.40
N LYS A 500 -14.42 -41.10 -4.58
CA LYS A 500 -15.11 -40.97 -5.85
C LYS A 500 -15.48 -42.36 -6.38
N ILE A 501 -16.78 -42.61 -6.46
CA ILE A 501 -17.35 -43.90 -6.92
C ILE A 501 -17.88 -43.85 -8.35
N ALA A 502 -18.08 -42.65 -8.91
CA ALA A 502 -18.49 -42.40 -10.29
C ALA A 502 -18.20 -40.93 -10.66
N ASP A 503 -18.11 -40.63 -11.96
CA ASP A 503 -18.19 -39.26 -12.45
C ASP A 503 -19.62 -38.71 -12.33
N LEU A 504 -19.73 -37.40 -12.09
CA LEU A 504 -21.00 -36.67 -11.98
C LEU A 504 -21.55 -36.21 -13.33
#